data_AF-A0A934F4E0-F1
#
_entry.id   AF-A0A934F4E0-F1
#
_cell.length_a   1.000
_cell.length_b   1.000
_cell.length_c   1.000
_cell.angle_alpha   90.00
_cell.angle_beta   90.00
_cell.angle_gamma   90.00
#
_symmetry.space_group_name_H-M   'P 1'
#
loop_
_entity.id
_entity.type
_entity.pdbx_description
1 polymer ?
#
loop_
_entity_poly.entity_id
_entity_poly.type
_entity_poly.pdbx_seq_one_letter_code
_entity_poly.pdbx_strand_id
1 'polypeptide(L)'
;MIRFLSRSSVAILVAAGLFRLEAAKPPKIRSAPDHVPTGPRELAFPGAEGSGAYSRGGRDGSLLRVTTLEDNEKPGSLRWAVTQSGPRVIAFMVEGTISLRKPLTIEQPFLTLDGSTAPGGGITIKDAGIRIFRTHDIIVRHLRIRPGDEAQLGKGVWRGHPRPIKSGDAVTVQECADVILDHLSASWTTDETISVTHSRRVTVQNCFITEPLGNPALHVENGVPISHAYGALLGGDCVSYLKNYFAYFKIRGPQMTGGTPELPSRTAAINNLVAFYENSGTRVKAARAISEYIVQNNFYSHPLKPGAPDIHLLAEREEKAGDRFIKPEKAVGQTRVYLAGNLGPLRPRSDLDAWDSARTEFSAEILAQLRVAEPPFRVAPLDLLPAEAVEAHVLAHAGAILPRRDAIDERLVRQYRAGTGRVIHSQDDVGGYAPPALPR
;
A
#
# COMPACT_ATOMS: atom_id res chain seq x y z
N MET A 1 -69.18 -5.49 53.82
CA MET A 1 -68.84 -4.24 53.08
C MET A 1 -67.40 -4.38 52.60
N ILE A 2 -67.07 -4.89 51.40
CA ILE A 2 -67.33 -4.44 50.01
C ILE A 2 -66.44 -3.27 49.55
N ARG A 3 -65.41 -3.63 48.74
CA ARG A 3 -64.76 -2.99 47.54
C ARG A 3 -64.14 -1.57 47.67
N PHE A 4 -62.94 -1.26 47.17
CA PHE A 4 -62.31 -1.40 45.84
C PHE A 4 -60.77 -1.59 46.00
N LEU A 5 -59.96 -2.39 45.28
CA LEU A 5 -59.70 -2.71 43.85
C LEU A 5 -59.08 -1.59 42.98
N SER A 6 -57.76 -1.72 42.72
CA SER A 6 -57.00 -1.25 41.53
C SER A 6 -55.50 -1.41 41.86
N ARG A 7 -54.60 -2.08 41.13
CA ARG A 7 -54.58 -2.76 39.84
C ARG A 7 -53.38 -3.72 39.89
N SER A 8 -53.56 -4.94 39.41
CA SER A 8 -52.47 -5.87 39.16
C SER A 8 -51.62 -5.37 37.98
N SER A 9 -50.31 -5.37 38.13
CA SER A 9 -49.37 -5.37 37.01
C SER A 9 -48.40 -6.53 37.20
N VAL A 10 -48.32 -7.32 36.14
CA VAL A 10 -47.63 -8.60 36.03
C VAL A 10 -46.11 -8.40 36.18
N ALA A 11 -45.51 -9.12 37.12
CA ALA A 11 -44.07 -9.27 37.19
C ALA A 11 -43.62 -10.30 36.13
N ILE A 12 -43.05 -9.82 35.02
CA ILE A 12 -42.23 -10.66 34.13
C ILE A 12 -40.79 -10.59 34.65
N LEU A 13 -40.36 -11.68 35.25
CA LEU A 13 -38.97 -11.90 35.64
C LEU A 13 -38.15 -12.12 34.35
N VAL A 14 -37.51 -11.07 33.82
CA VAL A 14 -36.45 -11.23 32.82
C VAL A 14 -35.13 -11.31 33.58
N ALA A 15 -34.59 -12.52 33.69
CA ALA A 15 -33.23 -12.73 34.16
C ALA A 15 -32.26 -12.05 33.18
N ALA A 16 -31.76 -10.88 33.55
CA ALA A 16 -30.67 -10.22 32.87
C ALA A 16 -29.37 -10.99 33.14
N GLY A 17 -29.10 -12.02 32.32
CA GLY A 17 -27.79 -12.64 32.23
C GLY A 17 -26.80 -11.60 31.72
N LEU A 18 -26.00 -11.05 32.64
CA LEU A 18 -24.89 -10.14 32.34
C LEU A 18 -23.76 -10.95 31.68
N PHE A 19 -23.90 -11.30 30.40
CA PHE A 19 -22.75 -11.73 29.60
C PHE A 19 -21.89 -10.51 29.33
N ARG A 20 -20.86 -10.31 30.17
CA ARG A 20 -19.69 -9.53 29.75
C ARG A 20 -19.13 -10.23 28.51
N LEU A 21 -19.34 -9.64 27.33
CA LEU A 21 -18.42 -9.88 26.23
C LEU A 21 -17.06 -9.36 26.71
N GLU A 22 -16.20 -10.26 27.16
CA GLU A 22 -14.77 -9.97 27.14
C GLU A 22 -14.44 -9.62 25.69
N ALA A 23 -13.99 -8.38 25.47
CA ALA A 23 -13.40 -8.00 24.21
C ALA A 23 -12.31 -9.02 23.92
N ALA A 24 -12.50 -9.83 22.87
CA ALA A 24 -11.49 -10.77 22.43
C ALA A 24 -10.17 -10.00 22.32
N LYS A 25 -9.14 -10.45 23.06
CA LYS A 25 -7.81 -9.87 22.95
C LYS A 25 -7.46 -9.81 21.46
N PRO A 26 -6.95 -8.67 20.94
CA PRO A 26 -6.53 -8.61 19.55
C PRO A 26 -5.56 -9.76 19.28
N PRO A 27 -5.67 -10.42 18.11
CA PRO A 27 -4.79 -11.53 17.78
C PRO A 27 -3.34 -11.08 17.98
N LYS A 28 -2.58 -11.80 18.80
CA LYS A 28 -1.13 -11.60 18.89
C LYS A 28 -0.58 -11.70 17.48
N ILE A 29 0.16 -10.67 17.05
CA ILE A 29 1.04 -10.75 15.88
C ILE A 29 1.75 -12.09 16.02
N ARG A 30 1.61 -12.99 15.03
CA ARG A 30 2.50 -14.15 14.95
C ARG A 30 3.86 -13.53 14.67
N SER A 31 4.60 -13.22 15.74
CA SER A 31 5.90 -12.61 15.64
C SER A 31 6.75 -13.54 14.79
N ALA A 32 7.05 -13.13 13.56
CA ALA A 32 8.30 -13.56 12.98
C ALA A 32 9.37 -13.25 14.05
N PRO A 33 10.21 -14.21 14.43
CA PRO A 33 11.16 -14.00 15.50
C PRO A 33 11.93 -12.70 15.26
N ASP A 34 12.13 -11.89 16.31
CA ASP A 34 12.97 -10.68 16.29
C ASP A 34 14.43 -10.98 15.95
N HIS A 35 14.75 -12.24 15.66
CA HIS A 35 16.05 -12.68 15.25
C HIS A 35 16.35 -12.13 13.85
N VAL A 36 17.03 -10.99 13.83
CA VAL A 36 17.94 -10.65 12.74
C VAL A 36 18.96 -11.82 12.69
N PRO A 37 18.98 -12.66 11.65
CA PRO A 37 19.97 -13.71 11.47
C PRO A 37 21.38 -13.10 11.56
N THR A 38 22.23 -13.75 12.34
CA THR A 38 23.61 -13.31 12.63
C THR A 38 24.64 -13.78 11.59
N GLY A 39 24.19 -14.37 10.47
CA GLY A 39 25.03 -14.78 9.34
C GLY A 39 24.91 -13.83 8.14
N PRO A 40 25.76 -13.99 7.10
CA PRO A 40 25.62 -13.24 5.85
C PRO A 40 24.23 -13.48 5.25
N ARG A 41 23.46 -12.40 5.08
CA ARG A 41 22.13 -12.47 4.49
C ARG A 41 22.25 -12.38 2.97
N GLU A 42 21.75 -13.40 2.28
CA GLU A 42 21.64 -13.41 0.83
C GLU A 42 20.49 -12.50 0.41
N LEU A 43 20.70 -11.67 -0.62
CA LEU A 43 19.63 -10.87 -1.20
C LEU A 43 18.48 -11.75 -1.71
N ALA A 44 17.25 -11.23 -1.66
CA ALA A 44 16.08 -11.87 -2.22
C ALA A 44 16.30 -12.21 -3.71
N PHE A 45 16.92 -11.27 -4.44
CA PHE A 45 17.36 -11.38 -5.84
C PHE A 45 18.39 -10.27 -6.14
N PRO A 46 19.18 -10.37 -7.21
CA PRO A 46 20.06 -9.27 -7.64
C PRO A 46 19.27 -7.97 -7.87
N GLY A 47 19.67 -6.88 -7.20
CA GLY A 47 18.97 -5.59 -7.25
C GLY A 47 17.91 -5.38 -6.17
N ALA A 48 17.71 -6.34 -5.26
CA ALA A 48 16.85 -6.15 -4.10
C ALA A 48 17.43 -5.08 -3.15
N GLU A 49 16.62 -4.09 -2.79
CA GLU A 49 17.00 -2.95 -1.96
C GLU A 49 16.08 -2.77 -0.73
N GLY A 50 16.51 -1.93 0.20
CA GLY A 50 15.72 -1.52 1.35
C GLY A 50 15.51 -2.59 2.41
N SER A 51 14.53 -2.34 3.27
CA SER A 51 14.32 -3.08 4.50
C SER A 51 13.92 -4.55 4.29
N GLY A 52 13.26 -4.85 3.17
CA GLY A 52 12.85 -6.19 2.76
C GLY A 52 13.83 -6.91 1.82
N ALA A 53 15.00 -6.33 1.53
CA ALA A 53 15.95 -6.85 0.53
C ALA A 53 16.43 -8.28 0.76
N TYR A 54 16.32 -8.78 2.00
CA TYR A 54 16.81 -10.09 2.41
C TYR A 54 15.68 -11.09 2.69
N SER A 55 14.47 -10.82 2.19
CA SER A 55 13.38 -11.80 2.24
C SER A 55 13.84 -13.11 1.59
N ARG A 56 13.67 -14.24 2.28
CA ARG A 56 14.10 -15.55 1.76
C ARG A 56 13.27 -16.00 0.55
N GLY A 57 12.00 -15.62 0.53
CA GLY A 57 11.03 -16.14 -0.43
C GLY A 57 10.98 -17.67 -0.43
N GLY A 58 10.76 -18.25 -1.61
CA GLY A 58 10.65 -19.69 -1.83
C GLY A 58 11.96 -20.43 -2.12
N ARG A 59 13.12 -19.83 -1.86
CA ARG A 59 14.43 -20.44 -2.15
C ARG A 59 14.55 -21.85 -1.56
N ASP A 60 15.20 -22.74 -2.31
CA ASP A 60 15.35 -24.17 -2.00
C ASP A 60 14.02 -24.94 -1.88
N GLY A 61 12.93 -24.32 -2.34
CA GLY A 61 11.59 -24.86 -2.27
C GLY A 61 11.14 -25.62 -3.51
N SER A 62 9.89 -26.03 -3.47
CA SER A 62 9.22 -26.66 -4.61
C SER A 62 8.93 -25.64 -5.72
N LEU A 63 9.06 -26.06 -6.98
CA LEU A 63 8.61 -25.27 -8.12
C LEU A 63 7.15 -25.63 -8.45
N LEU A 64 6.23 -24.69 -8.26
CA LEU A 64 4.83 -24.84 -8.63
C LEU A 64 4.55 -24.08 -9.92
N ARG A 65 4.02 -24.78 -10.92
CA ARG A 65 3.74 -24.20 -12.25
C ARG A 65 2.27 -23.83 -12.37
N VAL A 66 1.99 -22.58 -12.68
CA VAL A 66 0.65 -22.12 -13.08
C VAL A 66 0.47 -22.41 -14.57
N THR A 67 -0.47 -23.28 -14.90
CA THR A 67 -0.73 -23.77 -16.27
C THR A 67 -2.14 -23.42 -16.76
N THR A 68 -2.94 -22.72 -15.96
CA THR A 68 -4.27 -22.23 -16.35
C THR A 68 -4.51 -20.83 -15.80
N LEU A 69 -5.29 -20.04 -16.54
CA LEU A 69 -5.78 -18.72 -16.11
C LEU A 69 -7.03 -18.81 -15.22
N GLU A 70 -7.58 -20.01 -15.01
CA GLU A 70 -8.74 -20.20 -14.16
C GLU A 70 -8.42 -19.95 -12.69
N ASP A 71 -9.28 -19.16 -12.04
CA ASP A 71 -9.26 -19.00 -10.59
C ASP A 71 -10.04 -20.12 -9.88
N ASN A 72 -9.35 -21.21 -9.58
CA ASN A 72 -9.92 -22.39 -8.91
C ASN A 72 -8.96 -22.96 -7.84
N GLU A 73 -9.35 -24.05 -7.17
CA GLU A 73 -8.53 -24.68 -6.11
C GLU A 73 -7.82 -25.96 -6.59
N LYS A 74 -7.68 -26.15 -7.91
CA LYS A 74 -7.05 -27.33 -8.52
C LYS A 74 -5.59 -27.05 -8.87
N PRO A 75 -4.70 -28.07 -8.84
CA PRO A 75 -3.34 -27.97 -9.33
C PRO A 75 -3.25 -27.31 -10.71
N GLY A 76 -2.25 -26.45 -10.89
CA GLY A 76 -2.06 -25.66 -12.11
C GLY A 76 -2.71 -24.26 -12.06
N SER A 77 -3.60 -23.97 -11.12
CA SER A 77 -4.12 -22.60 -10.92
C SER A 77 -3.22 -21.79 -9.99
N LEU A 78 -3.22 -20.45 -10.14
CA LEU A 78 -2.51 -19.54 -9.25
C LEU A 78 -3.03 -19.65 -7.81
N ARG A 79 -4.35 -19.74 -7.62
CA ARG A 79 -4.95 -19.85 -6.28
C ARG A 79 -4.53 -21.12 -5.56
N TRP A 80 -4.51 -22.27 -6.24
CA TRP A 80 -3.96 -23.48 -5.63
C TRP A 80 -2.48 -23.32 -5.27
N ALA A 81 -1.66 -22.75 -6.14
CA ALA A 81 -0.23 -22.64 -5.91
C ALA A 81 0.12 -21.76 -4.69
N VAL A 82 -0.58 -20.63 -4.50
CA VAL A 82 -0.32 -19.74 -3.35
C VAL A 82 -0.73 -20.34 -2.00
N THR A 83 -1.71 -21.25 -1.97
CA THR A 83 -2.19 -21.86 -0.72
C THR A 83 -1.36 -23.08 -0.30
N GLN A 84 -0.43 -23.54 -1.12
CA GLN A 84 0.44 -24.66 -0.73
C GLN A 84 1.38 -24.26 0.41
N SER A 85 1.65 -25.23 1.28
CA SER A 85 2.56 -25.07 2.41
C SER A 85 4.01 -25.31 1.99
N GLY A 86 4.94 -24.78 2.79
CA GLY A 86 6.37 -24.97 2.60
C GLY A 86 7.00 -23.97 1.62
N PRO A 87 8.34 -23.91 1.56
CA PRO A 87 9.05 -23.06 0.62
C PRO A 87 8.67 -23.41 -0.81
N ARG A 88 8.29 -22.39 -1.59
CA ARG A 88 7.84 -22.60 -2.97
C ARG A 88 8.07 -21.39 -3.87
N VAL A 89 8.47 -21.67 -5.10
CA VAL A 89 8.54 -20.71 -6.20
C VAL A 89 7.38 -20.98 -7.13
N ILE A 90 6.55 -19.97 -7.38
CA ILE A 90 5.46 -20.02 -8.34
C ILE A 90 5.93 -19.37 -9.64
N ALA A 91 5.93 -20.18 -10.70
CA ALA A 91 6.25 -19.77 -12.06
C ALA A 91 5.04 -19.95 -12.99
N PHE A 92 4.95 -19.14 -14.03
CA PHE A 92 3.82 -19.12 -14.96
C PHE A 92 4.20 -19.76 -16.30
N MET A 93 3.39 -20.72 -16.74
CA MET A 93 3.49 -21.35 -18.06
C MET A 93 2.47 -20.79 -19.06
N VAL A 94 1.66 -19.83 -18.62
CA VAL A 94 0.58 -19.18 -19.38
C VAL A 94 0.76 -17.67 -19.29
N GLU A 95 0.25 -16.96 -20.30
CA GLU A 95 0.13 -15.50 -20.31
C GLU A 95 -1.35 -15.10 -20.31
N GLY A 96 -1.64 -13.88 -19.92
CA GLY A 96 -2.98 -13.30 -19.99
C GLY A 96 -3.54 -12.90 -18.65
N THR A 97 -4.87 -12.87 -18.58
CA THR A 97 -5.60 -12.28 -17.46
C THR A 97 -6.25 -13.35 -16.59
N ILE A 98 -5.92 -13.34 -15.30
CA ILE A 98 -6.55 -14.17 -14.26
C ILE A 98 -7.63 -13.34 -13.57
N SER A 99 -8.89 -13.71 -13.81
CA SER A 99 -10.07 -13.07 -13.22
C SER A 99 -10.38 -13.68 -11.84
N LEU A 100 -10.09 -12.95 -10.77
CA LEU A 100 -10.26 -13.47 -9.41
C LEU A 100 -11.73 -13.50 -8.97
N ARG A 101 -12.17 -14.65 -8.47
CA ARG A 101 -13.46 -14.84 -7.81
C ARG A 101 -13.53 -14.15 -6.45
N LYS A 102 -12.39 -14.00 -5.77
CA LYS A 102 -12.20 -13.32 -4.47
C LYS A 102 -10.73 -12.93 -4.30
N PRO A 103 -10.38 -12.03 -3.37
CA PRO A 103 -8.99 -11.67 -3.10
C PRO A 103 -8.07 -12.90 -2.98
N LEU A 104 -6.89 -12.81 -3.59
CA LEU A 104 -5.87 -13.87 -3.53
C LEU A 104 -5.09 -13.70 -2.23
N THR A 105 -5.43 -14.49 -1.21
CA THR A 105 -4.83 -14.39 0.12
C THR A 105 -3.60 -15.30 0.23
N ILE A 106 -2.47 -14.73 0.64
CA ILE A 106 -1.20 -15.40 0.90
C ILE A 106 -0.96 -15.37 2.42
N GLU A 107 -1.12 -16.54 3.06
CA GLU A 107 -0.87 -16.74 4.51
C GLU A 107 0.29 -17.72 4.77
N GLN A 108 0.65 -18.55 3.78
CA GLN A 108 1.76 -19.51 3.91
C GLN A 108 3.11 -18.83 3.61
N PRO A 109 4.10 -18.91 4.53
CA PRO A 109 5.38 -18.22 4.40
C PRO A 109 6.25 -18.83 3.30
N PHE A 110 7.42 -18.24 3.06
CA PHE A 110 8.44 -18.74 2.13
C PHE A 110 7.93 -18.90 0.71
N LEU A 111 7.42 -17.81 0.14
CA LEU A 111 6.85 -17.79 -1.21
C LEU A 111 7.65 -16.84 -2.10
N THR A 112 8.05 -17.31 -3.28
CA THR A 112 8.40 -16.43 -4.40
C THR A 112 7.32 -16.55 -5.46
N LEU A 113 6.70 -15.43 -5.83
CA LEU A 113 5.76 -15.32 -6.95
C LEU A 113 6.40 -14.46 -8.03
N ASP A 114 6.82 -15.08 -9.13
CA ASP A 114 7.63 -14.42 -10.16
C ASP A 114 6.91 -14.38 -11.52
N GLY A 115 6.30 -13.23 -11.82
CA GLY A 115 5.60 -12.98 -13.08
C GLY A 115 6.53 -12.88 -14.30
N SER A 116 7.85 -12.73 -14.13
CA SER A 116 8.79 -12.66 -15.25
C SER A 116 8.92 -13.99 -16.01
N THR A 117 8.50 -15.09 -15.36
CA THR A 117 8.51 -16.44 -15.94
C THR A 117 7.39 -16.66 -16.96
N ALA A 118 6.35 -15.80 -16.96
CA ALA A 118 5.24 -15.91 -17.90
C ALA A 118 5.71 -15.68 -19.35
N PRO A 119 5.13 -16.39 -20.34
CA PRO A 119 5.40 -16.12 -21.74
C PRO A 119 4.82 -14.76 -22.19
N GLY A 120 5.23 -14.35 -23.40
CA GLY A 120 4.58 -13.29 -24.17
C GLY A 120 4.37 -11.97 -23.41
N GLY A 121 3.10 -11.62 -23.22
CA GLY A 121 2.62 -10.39 -22.60
C GLY A 121 2.54 -10.45 -21.07
N GLY A 122 2.84 -11.56 -20.41
CA GLY A 122 2.86 -11.65 -18.94
C GLY A 122 1.49 -11.90 -18.30
N ILE A 123 1.42 -11.73 -16.98
CA ILE A 123 0.20 -11.98 -16.19
C ILE A 123 -0.42 -10.69 -15.67
N THR A 124 -1.72 -10.55 -15.90
CA THR A 124 -2.57 -9.54 -15.27
C THR A 124 -3.57 -10.20 -14.33
N ILE A 125 -3.65 -9.71 -13.10
CA ILE A 125 -4.67 -10.11 -12.12
C ILE A 125 -5.78 -9.05 -12.15
N LYS A 126 -7.04 -9.50 -12.28
CA LYS A 126 -8.20 -8.61 -12.26
C LYS A 126 -9.29 -9.05 -11.29
N ASP A 127 -10.32 -8.21 -11.16
CA ASP A 127 -11.53 -8.37 -10.33
C ASP A 127 -11.30 -8.34 -8.81
N ALA A 128 -10.09 -8.65 -8.32
CA ALA A 128 -9.69 -8.50 -6.92
C ALA A 128 -8.16 -8.32 -6.80
N GLY A 129 -7.71 -7.86 -5.63
CA GLY A 129 -6.28 -7.72 -5.31
C GLY A 129 -5.65 -8.96 -4.66
N ILE A 130 -4.36 -8.82 -4.33
CA ILE A 130 -3.57 -9.76 -3.54
C ILE A 130 -3.52 -9.27 -2.08
N ARG A 131 -3.72 -10.18 -1.13
CA ARG A 131 -3.59 -9.90 0.30
C ARG A 131 -2.52 -10.79 0.92
N ILE A 132 -1.40 -10.21 1.31
CA ILE A 132 -0.33 -10.88 2.08
C ILE A 132 -0.59 -10.58 3.56
N PHE A 133 -0.90 -11.61 4.34
CA PHE A 133 -1.45 -11.42 5.67
C PHE A 133 -0.87 -12.38 6.69
N ARG A 134 -0.41 -11.86 7.84
CA ARG A 134 0.06 -12.64 9.00
C ARG A 134 1.06 -13.74 8.62
N THR A 135 2.01 -13.39 7.76
CA THR A 135 3.01 -14.32 7.21
C THR A 135 4.35 -13.62 7.00
N HIS A 136 5.36 -14.35 6.54
CA HIS A 136 6.70 -13.82 6.35
C HIS A 136 7.47 -14.48 5.20
N ASP A 137 8.59 -13.86 4.81
CA ASP A 137 9.48 -14.31 3.74
C ASP A 137 8.76 -14.46 2.39
N ILE A 138 8.22 -13.33 1.90
CA ILE A 138 7.47 -13.27 0.64
C ILE A 138 8.17 -12.36 -0.38
N ILE A 139 8.35 -12.88 -1.58
CA ILE A 139 8.82 -12.14 -2.76
C ILE A 139 7.70 -12.15 -3.80
N VAL A 140 7.29 -10.97 -4.30
CA VAL A 140 6.34 -10.86 -5.43
C VAL A 140 6.90 -9.92 -6.48
N ARG A 141 7.00 -10.38 -7.73
CA ARG A 141 7.64 -9.62 -8.81
C ARG A 141 6.92 -9.69 -10.14
N HIS A 142 7.05 -8.63 -10.95
CA HIS A 142 6.67 -8.61 -12.37
C HIS A 142 5.22 -9.02 -12.67
N LEU A 143 4.29 -8.60 -11.81
CA LEU A 143 2.86 -8.81 -12.01
C LEU A 143 2.13 -7.49 -12.22
N ARG A 144 1.06 -7.55 -13.01
CA ARG A 144 0.09 -6.46 -13.09
C ARG A 144 -1.12 -6.81 -12.24
N ILE A 145 -1.56 -5.89 -11.40
CA ILE A 145 -2.71 -6.10 -10.52
C ILE A 145 -3.67 -4.93 -10.72
N ARG A 146 -4.77 -5.21 -11.39
CA ARG A 146 -5.76 -4.22 -11.80
C ARG A 146 -7.15 -4.72 -11.44
N PRO A 147 -7.62 -4.52 -10.21
CA PRO A 147 -8.91 -5.07 -9.76
C PRO A 147 -10.10 -4.51 -10.55
N GLY A 148 -10.07 -3.23 -10.92
CA GLY A 148 -11.16 -2.52 -11.59
C GLY A 148 -12.43 -2.42 -10.76
N ASP A 149 -13.44 -1.75 -11.32
CA ASP A 149 -14.73 -1.53 -10.68
C ASP A 149 -15.82 -2.55 -11.08
N GLU A 150 -15.66 -3.27 -12.19
CA GLU A 150 -16.66 -4.21 -12.74
C GLU A 150 -17.13 -5.25 -11.71
N ALA A 151 -16.19 -5.82 -10.97
CA ALA A 151 -16.46 -6.87 -9.99
C ALA A 151 -16.87 -6.32 -8.60
N GLN A 152 -16.97 -4.99 -8.48
CA GLN A 152 -17.15 -4.24 -7.23
C GLN A 152 -18.63 -3.85 -6.97
N LEU A 153 -19.57 -4.34 -7.76
CA LEU A 153 -21.00 -4.04 -7.57
C LEU A 153 -21.72 -5.03 -6.62
N GLY A 154 -21.02 -6.06 -6.12
CA GLY A 154 -21.55 -7.01 -5.14
C GLY A 154 -21.46 -6.49 -3.70
N LYS A 155 -22.59 -6.33 -2.99
CA LYS A 155 -22.65 -5.76 -1.62
C LYS A 155 -22.16 -6.76 -0.56
N GLY A 156 -21.09 -6.42 0.16
CA GLY A 156 -20.65 -7.01 1.42
C GLY A 156 -20.68 -5.98 2.57
N VAL A 157 -20.17 -6.35 3.76
CA VAL A 157 -20.08 -5.44 4.92
C VAL A 157 -18.67 -5.51 5.51
N TRP A 158 -18.00 -4.36 5.68
CA TRP A 158 -16.73 -4.24 6.40
C TRP A 158 -16.86 -3.19 7.51
N ARG A 159 -16.58 -3.60 8.76
CA ARG A 159 -16.75 -2.77 9.98
C ARG A 159 -18.12 -2.08 10.07
N GLY A 160 -19.19 -2.77 9.65
CA GLY A 160 -20.56 -2.23 9.69
C GLY A 160 -20.94 -1.33 8.50
N HIS A 161 -20.03 -1.06 7.56
CA HIS A 161 -20.32 -0.29 6.36
C HIS A 161 -20.47 -1.21 5.14
N PRO A 162 -21.48 -0.99 4.27
CA PRO A 162 -21.56 -1.68 2.99
C PRO A 162 -20.28 -1.43 2.18
N ARG A 163 -19.57 -2.49 1.81
CA ARG A 163 -18.40 -2.44 0.93
C ARG A 163 -18.53 -3.51 -0.15
N PRO A 164 -17.98 -3.31 -1.35
CA PRO A 164 -17.94 -4.38 -2.31
C PRO A 164 -17.18 -5.62 -1.80
N ILE A 165 -17.64 -6.82 -2.14
CA ILE A 165 -17.03 -8.10 -1.69
C ILE A 165 -15.58 -8.25 -2.16
N LYS A 166 -15.24 -7.61 -3.28
CA LYS A 166 -13.91 -7.67 -3.90
C LYS A 166 -13.14 -6.35 -3.82
N SER A 167 -13.62 -5.38 -3.04
CA SER A 167 -13.06 -4.02 -2.97
C SER A 167 -11.85 -3.99 -2.07
N GLY A 168 -10.91 -3.10 -2.40
CA GLY A 168 -9.72 -2.88 -1.63
C GLY A 168 -8.56 -2.42 -2.50
N ASP A 169 -7.38 -2.74 -2.00
CA ASP A 169 -6.12 -2.44 -2.67
C ASP A 169 -5.80 -3.46 -3.76
N ALA A 170 -4.92 -3.09 -4.68
CA ALA A 170 -4.31 -4.06 -5.58
C ALA A 170 -3.41 -5.01 -4.78
N VAL A 171 -2.61 -4.47 -3.85
CA VAL A 171 -1.79 -5.28 -2.94
C VAL A 171 -1.87 -4.72 -1.53
N THR A 172 -2.32 -5.56 -0.59
CA THR A 172 -2.27 -5.26 0.85
C THR A 172 -1.24 -6.17 1.52
N VAL A 173 -0.27 -5.57 2.21
CA VAL A 173 0.66 -6.27 3.12
C VAL A 173 0.30 -5.86 4.55
N GLN A 174 -0.15 -6.81 5.35
CA GLN A 174 -0.61 -6.52 6.70
C GLN A 174 -0.13 -7.57 7.70
N GLU A 175 0.40 -7.12 8.83
CA GLU A 175 0.89 -7.99 9.91
C GLU A 175 1.96 -8.98 9.43
N CYS A 176 2.81 -8.54 8.49
CA CYS A 176 3.83 -9.37 7.86
C CYS A 176 5.25 -9.03 8.30
N ALA A 177 6.20 -9.92 7.99
CA ALA A 177 7.62 -9.64 8.13
C ALA A 177 8.41 -10.09 6.90
N ASP A 178 9.51 -9.39 6.57
CA ASP A 178 10.46 -9.82 5.53
C ASP A 178 9.76 -10.03 4.17
N VAL A 179 9.24 -8.93 3.62
CA VAL A 179 8.49 -8.94 2.34
C VAL A 179 9.13 -7.98 1.36
N ILE A 180 9.22 -8.39 0.09
CA ILE A 180 9.65 -7.51 -1.00
C ILE A 180 8.68 -7.61 -2.18
N LEU A 181 8.16 -6.45 -2.58
CA LEU A 181 7.37 -6.25 -3.79
C LEU A 181 8.22 -5.46 -4.78
N ASP A 182 8.49 -6.03 -5.95
CA ASP A 182 9.39 -5.42 -6.95
C ASP A 182 8.80 -5.48 -8.37
N HIS A 183 8.89 -4.39 -9.13
CA HIS A 183 8.39 -4.33 -10.51
C HIS A 183 6.92 -4.77 -10.65
N LEU A 184 6.05 -4.31 -9.76
CA LEU A 184 4.60 -4.50 -9.90
C LEU A 184 3.99 -3.31 -10.63
N SER A 185 2.95 -3.55 -11.42
CA SER A 185 2.09 -2.49 -11.95
C SER A 185 0.70 -2.61 -11.38
N ALA A 186 0.38 -1.72 -10.45
CA ALA A 186 -0.89 -1.69 -9.75
C ALA A 186 -1.70 -0.46 -10.18
N SER A 187 -2.96 -0.71 -10.59
CA SER A 187 -3.89 0.36 -10.96
C SER A 187 -5.35 -0.02 -10.78
N TRP A 188 -6.24 0.95 -10.98
CA TRP A 188 -7.69 0.76 -11.01
C TRP A 188 -8.23 0.10 -9.74
N THR A 189 -7.73 0.59 -8.61
CA THR A 189 -8.14 0.12 -7.28
C THR A 189 -9.25 0.99 -6.74
N THR A 190 -10.05 0.46 -5.83
CA THR A 190 -11.13 1.24 -5.24
C THR A 190 -10.66 1.93 -3.96
N ASP A 191 -9.84 1.27 -3.12
CA ASP A 191 -9.35 1.83 -1.84
C ASP A 191 -7.96 2.50 -2.01
N GLU A 192 -6.87 1.92 -1.50
CA GLU A 192 -5.49 2.31 -1.89
C GLU A 192 -4.99 1.46 -3.07
N THR A 193 -3.75 1.66 -3.51
CA THR A 193 -3.14 0.86 -4.58
C THR A 193 -2.22 -0.23 -4.02
N ILE A 194 -1.06 0.12 -3.46
CA ILE A 194 -0.18 -0.83 -2.75
C ILE A 194 0.03 -0.30 -1.34
N SER A 195 -0.47 -1.00 -0.33
CA SER A 195 -0.38 -0.56 1.07
C SER A 195 0.35 -1.58 1.93
N VAL A 196 1.18 -1.06 2.84
CA VAL A 196 1.85 -1.83 3.89
C VAL A 196 1.43 -1.26 5.24
N THR A 197 0.84 -2.09 6.10
CA THR A 197 0.45 -1.70 7.46
C THR A 197 0.86 -2.74 8.48
N HIS A 198 1.14 -2.31 9.72
CA HIS A 198 1.44 -3.19 10.84
C HIS A 198 2.51 -4.27 10.57
N SER A 199 3.47 -3.99 9.69
CA SER A 199 4.44 -4.98 9.19
C SER A 199 5.87 -4.61 9.54
N ARG A 200 6.81 -5.54 9.38
CA ARG A 200 8.25 -5.37 9.67
C ARG A 200 9.11 -5.69 8.47
N ARG A 201 10.15 -4.90 8.19
CA ARG A 201 11.16 -5.21 7.15
C ARG A 201 10.51 -5.46 5.79
N VAL A 202 9.83 -4.45 5.26
CA VAL A 202 9.13 -4.53 3.98
C VAL A 202 9.71 -3.54 2.98
N THR A 203 9.98 -4.00 1.76
CA THR A 203 10.32 -3.12 0.62
C THR A 203 9.21 -3.16 -0.43
N VAL A 204 8.83 -2.00 -0.94
CA VAL A 204 8.14 -1.85 -2.22
C VAL A 204 9.04 -1.05 -3.14
N GLN A 205 9.58 -1.68 -4.20
CA GLN A 205 10.52 -1.01 -5.10
C GLN A 205 10.15 -1.14 -6.57
N ASN A 206 10.56 -0.17 -7.38
CA ASN A 206 10.38 -0.19 -8.83
C ASN A 206 8.93 -0.47 -9.27
N CYS A 207 7.92 -0.11 -8.49
CA CYS A 207 6.52 -0.38 -8.82
C CYS A 207 5.85 0.83 -9.47
N PHE A 208 4.87 0.58 -10.35
CA PHE A 208 3.86 1.55 -10.75
C PHE A 208 2.68 1.45 -9.78
N ILE A 209 2.33 2.57 -9.15
CA ILE A 209 1.27 2.73 -8.16
C ILE A 209 0.38 3.87 -8.65
N THR A 210 -0.58 3.54 -9.52
CA THR A 210 -1.21 4.54 -10.40
C THR A 210 -2.71 4.40 -10.53
N GLU A 211 -3.40 5.49 -10.85
CA GLU A 211 -4.84 5.49 -11.19
C GLU A 211 -5.75 4.73 -10.19
N PRO A 212 -5.67 4.99 -8.87
CA PRO A 212 -6.76 4.61 -7.98
C PRO A 212 -8.05 5.32 -8.42
N LEU A 213 -9.19 4.61 -8.37
CA LEU A 213 -10.46 5.07 -8.92
C LEU A 213 -11.13 6.07 -7.98
N GLY A 214 -11.46 7.23 -8.52
CA GLY A 214 -12.05 8.35 -7.80
C GLY A 214 -13.57 8.39 -7.83
N ASN A 215 -14.27 7.33 -8.26
CA ASN A 215 -15.73 7.30 -8.34
C ASN A 215 -16.36 7.30 -6.93
N PRO A 216 -17.11 8.36 -6.54
CA PRO A 216 -17.74 8.42 -5.22
C PRO A 216 -18.74 7.30 -4.95
N ALA A 217 -19.30 6.67 -5.99
CA ALA A 217 -20.22 5.54 -5.82
C ALA A 217 -19.52 4.27 -5.29
N LEU A 218 -18.20 4.17 -5.44
CA LEU A 218 -17.42 3.02 -4.99
C LEU A 218 -17.06 3.10 -3.49
N HIS A 219 -17.04 4.31 -2.91
CA HIS A 219 -16.61 4.55 -1.53
C HIS A 219 -17.57 5.45 -0.77
N VAL A 220 -18.12 4.93 0.33
CA VAL A 220 -18.93 5.69 1.27
C VAL A 220 -18.20 5.74 2.62
N GLU A 221 -17.88 6.95 3.08
CA GLU A 221 -17.30 7.19 4.41
C GLU A 221 -18.32 7.94 5.27
N ASN A 222 -18.67 7.40 6.43
CA ASN A 222 -19.66 7.99 7.34
C ASN A 222 -21.02 8.33 6.67
N GLY A 223 -21.45 7.50 5.72
CA GLY A 223 -22.69 7.71 4.96
C GLY A 223 -22.58 8.73 3.81
N VAL A 224 -21.39 9.29 3.57
CA VAL A 224 -21.13 10.25 2.49
C VAL A 224 -20.31 9.59 1.39
N PRO A 225 -20.80 9.56 0.13
CA PRO A 225 -19.99 9.17 -1.02
C PRO A 225 -18.76 10.06 -1.14
N ILE A 226 -17.57 9.46 -1.21
CA ILE A 226 -16.32 10.18 -1.33
C ILE A 226 -15.47 9.61 -2.47
N SER A 227 -14.79 10.50 -3.16
CA SER A 227 -13.79 10.14 -4.16
C SER A 227 -12.49 9.72 -3.43
N HIS A 228 -12.29 8.41 -3.28
CA HIS A 228 -11.21 7.75 -2.51
C HIS A 228 -10.04 7.28 -3.40
N ALA A 229 -9.63 8.10 -4.37
CA ALA A 229 -8.50 7.81 -5.24
C ALA A 229 -7.14 8.01 -4.52
N TYR A 230 -6.75 7.09 -3.64
CA TYR A 230 -5.57 7.22 -2.77
C TYR A 230 -4.44 6.27 -3.17
N GLY A 231 -3.18 6.71 -3.04
CA GLY A 231 -2.01 5.94 -3.50
C GLY A 231 -1.64 4.76 -2.58
N ALA A 232 -1.11 5.03 -1.39
CA ALA A 232 -0.57 4.00 -0.50
C ALA A 232 -0.52 4.42 0.97
N LEU A 233 -0.76 3.46 1.87
CA LEU A 233 -0.38 3.57 3.27
C LEU A 233 0.98 2.90 3.53
N LEU A 234 1.86 3.60 4.24
CA LEU A 234 3.16 3.12 4.72
C LEU A 234 3.14 3.15 6.24
N GLY A 235 2.97 1.98 6.86
CA GLY A 235 2.92 1.84 8.31
C GLY A 235 3.61 0.58 8.78
N GLY A 236 4.42 0.72 9.81
CA GLY A 236 5.14 -0.37 10.44
C GLY A 236 6.62 -0.09 10.54
N ASP A 237 7.36 -1.14 10.82
CA ASP A 237 8.68 -1.04 11.38
C ASP A 237 9.77 -1.47 10.38
N CYS A 238 10.54 -0.49 9.89
CA CYS A 238 11.44 -0.61 8.74
C CYS A 238 10.66 -0.98 7.47
N VAL A 239 9.86 -0.04 6.97
CA VAL A 239 9.15 -0.16 5.68
C VAL A 239 9.70 0.87 4.70
N SER A 240 10.15 0.45 3.52
CA SER A 240 10.77 1.33 2.52
C SER A 240 10.08 1.27 1.17
N TYR A 241 9.74 2.42 0.61
CA TYR A 241 9.24 2.60 -0.75
C TYR A 241 10.32 3.30 -1.58
N LEU A 242 10.86 2.57 -2.55
CA LEU A 242 12.05 2.95 -3.30
C LEU A 242 11.78 2.99 -4.81
N LYS A 243 12.12 4.07 -5.52
CA LYS A 243 12.11 4.07 -7.00
C LYS A 243 10.75 3.73 -7.62
N ASN A 244 9.65 4.01 -6.92
CA ASN A 244 8.30 3.77 -7.42
C ASN A 244 7.78 4.97 -8.21
N TYR A 245 6.83 4.71 -9.11
CA TYR A 245 6.04 5.73 -9.78
C TYR A 245 4.64 5.83 -9.17
N PHE A 246 4.37 6.92 -8.47
CA PHE A 246 3.04 7.27 -7.96
C PHE A 246 2.37 8.27 -8.91
N ALA A 247 1.17 7.98 -9.42
CA ALA A 247 0.48 8.91 -10.32
C ALA A 247 -1.05 8.83 -10.34
N TYR A 248 -1.67 9.98 -10.67
CA TYR A 248 -3.10 10.14 -10.93
C TYR A 248 -3.97 9.82 -9.70
N PHE A 249 -3.61 10.43 -8.57
CA PHE A 249 -4.24 10.20 -7.28
C PHE A 249 -4.58 11.54 -6.60
N LYS A 250 -5.38 11.49 -5.54
CA LYS A 250 -5.73 12.71 -4.79
C LYS A 250 -4.72 13.01 -3.70
N ILE A 251 -4.39 12.00 -2.91
CA ILE A 251 -3.49 12.06 -1.76
C ILE A 251 -2.79 10.70 -1.55
N ARG A 252 -1.83 10.66 -0.62
CA ARG A 252 -1.11 9.44 -0.18
C ARG A 252 -0.17 8.88 -1.24
N GLY A 253 0.71 9.69 -1.80
CA GLY A 253 1.78 9.25 -2.69
C GLY A 253 3.19 9.31 -2.08
N PRO A 254 3.54 8.48 -1.08
CA PRO A 254 2.71 7.69 -0.16
C PRO A 254 2.17 8.49 1.05
N GLN A 255 1.37 7.88 1.94
CA GLN A 255 1.11 8.39 3.30
C GLN A 255 1.78 7.52 4.37
N MET A 256 2.70 8.12 5.11
CA MET A 256 3.41 7.52 6.24
C MET A 256 2.54 7.65 7.50
N THR A 257 2.18 6.52 8.12
CA THR A 257 1.26 6.45 9.27
C THR A 257 2.01 6.45 10.59
N GLY A 258 1.36 6.92 11.66
CA GLY A 258 1.88 6.86 13.02
C GLY A 258 2.14 5.44 13.50
N GLY A 259 3.07 5.31 14.46
CA GLY A 259 3.24 4.08 15.22
C GLY A 259 2.09 3.83 16.19
N THR A 260 2.06 2.63 16.76
CA THR A 260 1.22 2.29 17.92
C THR A 260 2.11 2.02 19.14
N PRO A 261 1.56 1.93 20.36
CA PRO A 261 2.34 1.55 21.53
C PRO A 261 3.08 0.20 21.38
N GLU A 262 2.56 -0.71 20.54
CA GLU A 262 3.09 -2.05 20.32
C GLU A 262 4.01 -2.16 19.09
N LEU A 263 4.00 -1.17 18.20
CA LEU A 263 4.75 -1.18 16.94
C LEU A 263 5.19 0.23 16.55
N PRO A 264 6.50 0.54 16.57
CA PRO A 264 6.97 1.81 16.03
C PRO A 264 6.70 1.91 14.52
N SER A 265 6.56 3.13 14.03
CA SER A 265 6.51 3.38 12.59
C SER A 265 7.86 3.92 12.14
N ARG A 266 8.69 3.10 11.50
CA ARG A 266 9.97 3.49 10.89
C ARG A 266 9.85 3.31 9.39
N THR A 267 9.52 4.39 8.68
CA THR A 267 9.17 4.30 7.26
C THR A 267 9.97 5.26 6.39
N ALA A 268 10.26 4.84 5.16
CA ALA A 268 11.10 5.58 4.22
C ALA A 268 10.44 5.66 2.83
N ALA A 269 10.37 6.85 2.26
CA ALA A 269 10.04 7.09 0.86
C ALA A 269 11.27 7.74 0.20
N ILE A 270 11.98 6.97 -0.63
CA ILE A 270 13.25 7.40 -1.22
C ILE A 270 13.23 7.22 -2.74
N ASN A 271 13.71 8.22 -3.48
CA ASN A 271 13.82 8.15 -4.94
C ASN A 271 12.53 7.79 -5.70
N ASN A 272 11.35 8.12 -5.16
CA ASN A 272 10.10 7.90 -5.88
C ASN A 272 9.81 9.07 -6.83
N LEU A 273 9.23 8.76 -7.98
CA LEU A 273 8.59 9.75 -8.85
C LEU A 273 7.13 9.89 -8.42
N VAL A 274 6.72 11.08 -8.03
CA VAL A 274 5.37 11.37 -7.52
C VAL A 274 4.73 12.44 -8.39
N ALA A 275 3.69 12.08 -9.13
CA ALA A 275 3.10 12.95 -10.14
C ALA A 275 1.58 12.99 -10.10
N PHE A 276 0.98 14.00 -10.73
CA PHE A 276 -0.48 14.07 -10.93
C PHE A 276 -1.28 13.87 -9.64
N TYR A 277 -0.91 14.63 -8.59
CA TYR A 277 -1.60 14.63 -7.30
C TYR A 277 -2.52 15.85 -7.15
N GLU A 278 -3.73 15.66 -6.63
CA GLU A 278 -4.65 16.78 -6.41
C GLU A 278 -4.35 17.60 -5.15
N ASN A 279 -4.35 16.97 -3.96
CA ASN A 279 -4.34 17.71 -2.69
C ASN A 279 -3.00 17.62 -1.95
N SER A 280 -2.19 16.60 -2.25
CA SER A 280 -0.81 16.48 -1.76
C SER A 280 -0.12 15.27 -2.40
N GLY A 281 1.18 15.35 -2.65
CA GLY A 281 2.00 14.18 -2.99
C GLY A 281 2.16 13.25 -1.79
N THR A 282 3.31 13.34 -1.12
CA THR A 282 3.62 12.55 0.08
C THR A 282 2.95 13.14 1.32
N ARG A 283 2.49 12.28 2.23
CA ARG A 283 1.96 12.68 3.54
C ARG A 283 2.75 12.06 4.67
N VAL A 284 3.01 12.84 5.70
CA VAL A 284 3.67 12.39 6.93
C VAL A 284 2.74 12.69 8.10
N LYS A 285 2.43 11.67 8.92
CA LYS A 285 1.60 11.84 10.12
C LYS A 285 2.43 11.85 11.38
N ALA A 286 2.48 12.99 12.07
CA ALA A 286 3.06 13.07 13.40
C ALA A 286 2.12 12.38 14.40
N ALA A 287 2.68 11.54 15.27
CA ALA A 287 1.93 10.62 16.12
C ALA A 287 2.48 10.57 17.55
N ARG A 288 1.69 9.99 18.46
CA ARG A 288 2.01 9.90 19.91
C ARG A 288 2.94 8.75 20.27
N ALA A 289 3.17 7.83 19.33
CA ALA A 289 4.10 6.72 19.46
C ALA A 289 5.29 6.92 18.52
N ILE A 290 6.36 6.16 18.76
CA ILE A 290 7.61 6.25 18.00
C ILE A 290 7.33 6.19 16.50
N SER A 291 7.67 7.27 15.82
CA SER A 291 7.36 7.51 14.42
C SER A 291 8.54 8.22 13.76
N GLU A 292 9.36 7.48 13.02
CA GLU A 292 10.57 7.97 12.39
C GLU A 292 10.45 7.85 10.87
N TYR A 293 10.63 8.98 10.18
CA TYR A 293 10.30 9.10 8.76
C TYR A 293 11.49 9.61 7.95
N ILE A 294 11.77 8.96 6.84
CA ILE A 294 12.74 9.39 5.82
C ILE A 294 11.97 9.73 4.54
N VAL A 295 12.06 10.97 4.08
CA VAL A 295 11.58 11.36 2.75
C VAL A 295 12.77 11.99 2.03
N GLN A 296 13.40 11.23 1.14
CA GLN A 296 14.70 11.59 0.59
C GLN A 296 14.75 11.45 -0.93
N ASN A 297 15.27 12.48 -1.60
CA ASN A 297 15.54 12.49 -3.03
C ASN A 297 14.35 12.02 -3.89
N ASN A 298 13.10 12.28 -3.48
CA ASN A 298 11.94 12.05 -4.34
C ASN A 298 11.81 13.20 -5.35
N PHE A 299 11.18 12.91 -6.49
CA PHE A 299 10.91 13.90 -7.54
C PHE A 299 9.40 14.08 -7.69
N TYR A 300 8.91 15.29 -7.43
CA TYR A 300 7.50 15.66 -7.52
C TYR A 300 7.23 16.44 -8.80
N SER A 301 6.10 16.20 -9.46
CA SER A 301 5.77 16.89 -10.72
C SER A 301 4.26 16.92 -11.01
N HIS A 302 3.85 17.78 -11.94
CA HIS A 302 2.48 17.82 -12.48
C HIS A 302 1.34 17.82 -11.43
N PRO A 303 1.35 18.67 -10.39
CA PRO A 303 0.22 18.74 -9.46
C PRO A 303 -1.07 19.08 -10.22
N LEU A 304 -2.15 18.34 -9.94
CA LEU A 304 -3.46 18.54 -10.58
C LEU A 304 -4.21 19.75 -10.03
N LYS A 305 -3.79 20.27 -8.86
CA LYS A 305 -4.29 21.55 -8.32
C LYS A 305 -3.13 22.50 -8.07
N PRO A 306 -3.24 23.78 -8.48
CA PRO A 306 -2.25 24.79 -8.15
C PRO A 306 -2.01 24.89 -6.64
N GLY A 307 -0.73 24.94 -6.25
CA GLY A 307 -0.32 25.07 -4.84
C GLY A 307 -0.47 23.81 -3.99
N ALA A 308 -0.83 22.66 -4.58
CA ALA A 308 -0.83 21.40 -3.86
C ALA A 308 0.58 21.09 -3.31
N PRO A 309 0.71 20.74 -2.02
CA PRO A 309 2.01 20.44 -1.43
C PRO A 309 2.64 19.16 -1.99
N ASP A 310 3.93 19.21 -2.27
CA ASP A 310 4.75 18.04 -2.60
C ASP A 310 4.77 17.09 -1.40
N ILE A 311 5.02 17.64 -0.21
CA ILE A 311 5.00 16.94 1.07
C ILE A 311 4.04 17.66 2.03
N HIS A 312 3.08 16.95 2.61
CA HIS A 312 2.18 17.48 3.62
C HIS A 312 2.39 16.79 4.95
N LEU A 313 2.87 17.54 5.94
CA LEU A 313 3.08 17.09 7.32
C LEU A 313 1.90 17.53 8.20
N LEU A 314 1.17 16.55 8.75
CA LEU A 314 -0.04 16.74 9.55
C LEU A 314 -0.02 15.91 10.84
N ALA A 315 -0.88 16.23 11.79
CA ALA A 315 -1.12 15.42 12.98
C ALA A 315 -1.97 14.17 12.67
N GLU A 316 -1.74 13.10 13.40
CA GLU A 316 -2.60 11.92 13.35
C GLU A 316 -4.00 12.21 13.90
N ARG A 317 -5.02 11.49 13.39
CA ARG A 317 -6.40 11.61 13.88
C ARG A 317 -6.56 10.91 15.22
N GLU A 318 -7.33 11.50 16.14
CA GLU A 318 -7.65 10.86 17.43
C GLU A 318 -8.90 9.98 17.29
N GLU A 319 -8.83 8.71 17.69
CA GLU A 319 -9.95 7.75 17.54
C GLU A 319 -11.02 7.85 18.64
N LYS A 320 -10.78 8.58 19.75
CA LYS A 320 -11.62 8.45 20.98
C LYS A 320 -12.06 9.74 21.67
N ALA A 321 -11.87 10.93 21.10
CA ALA A 321 -12.42 12.17 21.68
C ALA A 321 -12.90 13.09 20.56
N GLY A 322 -13.84 13.99 20.85
CA GLY A 322 -14.39 14.95 19.88
C GLY A 322 -13.36 15.86 19.19
N ASP A 323 -12.09 15.80 19.59
CA ASP A 323 -10.97 16.39 18.87
C ASP A 323 -10.54 15.46 17.73
N ARG A 324 -10.72 15.90 16.49
CA ARG A 324 -10.47 15.05 15.30
C ARG A 324 -8.98 14.71 15.10
N PHE A 325 -8.06 15.35 15.80
CA PHE A 325 -6.61 15.23 15.64
C PHE A 325 -5.90 15.29 16.98
N ILE A 326 -4.76 14.59 17.10
CA ILE A 326 -3.92 14.70 18.28
C ILE A 326 -3.40 16.13 18.40
N LYS A 327 -3.22 16.61 19.64
CA LYS A 327 -2.56 17.89 19.87
C LYS A 327 -1.09 17.81 19.42
N PRO A 328 -0.57 18.80 18.65
CA PRO A 328 0.79 18.80 18.13
C PRO A 328 1.89 18.46 19.13
N GLU A 329 1.76 18.95 20.38
CA GLU A 329 2.75 18.76 21.44
C GLU A 329 2.89 17.28 21.85
N LYS A 330 1.87 16.46 21.55
CA LYS A 330 1.93 15.01 21.80
C LYS A 330 2.79 14.26 20.80
N ALA A 331 3.14 14.87 19.66
CA ALA A 331 4.04 14.28 18.70
C ALA A 331 5.52 14.59 18.98
N VAL A 332 5.79 15.65 19.73
CA VAL A 332 7.16 16.05 20.12
C VAL A 332 7.85 14.93 20.90
N GLY A 333 9.09 14.63 20.54
CA GLY A 333 9.91 13.57 21.13
C GLY A 333 9.55 12.15 20.70
N GLN A 334 8.41 11.96 20.04
CA GLN A 334 7.96 10.67 19.51
C GLN A 334 8.11 10.59 17.99
N THR A 335 7.91 11.73 17.32
CA THR A 335 8.01 11.85 15.87
C THR A 335 9.34 12.49 15.46
N ARG A 336 10.03 11.88 14.51
CA ARG A 336 11.26 12.39 13.87
C ARG A 336 11.11 12.35 12.36
N VAL A 337 11.38 13.47 11.69
CA VAL A 337 11.21 13.63 10.24
C VAL A 337 12.51 14.10 9.62
N TYR A 338 13.07 13.26 8.75
CA TYR A 338 14.19 13.60 7.90
C TYR A 338 13.67 13.91 6.49
N LEU A 339 13.78 15.17 6.06
CA LEU A 339 13.51 15.61 4.69
C LEU A 339 14.82 16.09 4.05
N ALA A 340 15.22 15.48 2.95
CA ALA A 340 16.45 15.87 2.25
C ALA A 340 16.37 15.64 0.74
N GLY A 341 16.95 16.56 -0.03
CA GLY A 341 17.18 16.41 -1.47
C GLY A 341 15.95 16.29 -2.37
N ASN A 342 14.73 16.29 -1.84
CA ASN A 342 13.49 16.20 -2.63
C ASN A 342 13.35 17.40 -3.58
N LEU A 343 12.98 17.17 -4.83
CA LEU A 343 12.76 18.24 -5.82
C LEU A 343 11.31 18.22 -6.30
N GLY A 344 10.77 19.40 -6.62
CA GLY A 344 9.40 19.51 -7.09
C GLY A 344 8.97 20.95 -7.37
N PRO A 345 7.68 21.16 -7.70
CA PRO A 345 7.14 22.50 -7.95
C PRO A 345 7.38 23.50 -6.82
N LEU A 346 7.37 23.06 -5.55
CA LEU A 346 7.63 23.95 -4.41
C LEU A 346 9.11 24.15 -4.10
N ARG A 347 9.97 23.20 -4.51
CA ARG A 347 11.42 23.26 -4.35
C ARG A 347 12.11 22.83 -5.67
N PRO A 348 12.21 23.74 -6.65
CA PRO A 348 12.66 23.37 -8.00
C PRO A 348 14.18 23.22 -8.13
N ARG A 349 14.96 23.63 -7.11
CA ARG A 349 16.43 23.63 -7.15
C ARG A 349 17.00 23.03 -5.86
N SER A 350 18.13 22.35 -5.97
CA SER A 350 18.77 21.63 -4.87
C SER A 350 19.50 22.53 -3.87
N ASP A 351 19.75 23.80 -4.20
CA ASP A 351 20.35 24.82 -3.32
C ASP A 351 19.34 25.48 -2.35
N LEU A 352 18.04 25.20 -2.49
CA LEU A 352 16.98 25.67 -1.59
C LEU A 352 16.85 24.77 -0.35
N ASP A 353 16.19 25.26 0.71
CA ASP A 353 15.95 24.48 1.93
C ASP A 353 15.12 23.24 1.60
N ALA A 354 15.52 22.06 2.09
CA ALA A 354 14.80 20.80 1.88
C ALA A 354 13.34 20.86 2.37
N TRP A 355 13.05 21.70 3.35
CA TRP A 355 11.72 21.89 3.91
C TRP A 355 10.82 22.80 3.06
N ASP A 356 11.33 23.47 2.03
CA ASP A 356 10.52 24.28 1.11
C ASP A 356 9.51 23.42 0.32
N SER A 357 9.80 22.11 0.15
CA SER A 357 8.88 21.11 -0.41
C SER A 357 7.67 20.81 0.48
N ALA A 358 7.69 21.24 1.75
CA ALA A 358 6.68 20.87 2.73
C ALA A 358 5.66 21.97 3.01
N ARG A 359 4.43 21.54 3.33
CA ARG A 359 3.42 22.34 4.02
C ARG A 359 3.01 21.63 5.30
N THR A 360 2.73 22.40 6.34
CA THR A 360 2.35 21.85 7.65
C THR A 360 1.39 22.76 8.40
N GLU A 361 0.61 22.16 9.28
CA GLU A 361 -0.25 22.84 10.27
C GLU A 361 0.46 23.12 11.60
N PHE A 362 1.71 22.66 11.76
CA PHE A 362 2.49 22.87 12.98
C PHE A 362 3.07 24.28 13.07
N SER A 363 3.16 24.81 14.30
CA SER A 363 3.92 26.03 14.58
C SER A 363 5.41 25.81 14.30
N ALA A 364 6.15 26.90 14.07
CA ALA A 364 7.59 26.82 13.83
C ALA A 364 8.35 26.12 14.99
N GLU A 365 7.91 26.34 16.23
CA GLU A 365 8.48 25.74 17.43
C GLU A 365 8.29 24.21 17.48
N ILE A 366 7.06 23.73 17.20
CA ILE A 366 6.80 22.29 17.16
C ILE A 366 7.54 21.67 15.99
N LEU A 367 7.48 22.32 14.82
CA LEU A 367 8.13 21.83 13.62
C LEU A 367 9.62 21.62 13.84
N ALA A 368 10.32 22.59 14.45
CA ALA A 368 11.75 22.50 14.77
C ALA A 368 12.11 21.27 15.61
N GLN A 369 11.20 20.82 16.49
CA GLN A 369 11.40 19.65 17.35
C GLN A 369 11.12 18.32 16.63
N LEU A 370 10.39 18.34 15.52
CA LEU A 370 10.15 17.16 14.69
C LEU A 370 11.28 16.92 13.67
N ARG A 371 12.01 17.97 13.28
CA ARG A 371 13.08 17.86 12.26
C ARG A 371 14.29 17.13 12.82
N VAL A 372 14.89 16.26 12.01
CA VAL A 372 16.22 15.69 12.29
C VAL A 372 17.14 15.93 11.10
N ALA A 373 18.43 16.14 11.38
CA ALA A 373 19.44 16.47 10.36
C ALA A 373 20.00 15.22 9.65
N GLU A 374 19.83 14.04 10.23
CA GLU A 374 20.32 12.76 9.69
C GLU A 374 19.19 11.73 9.66
N PRO A 375 19.25 10.73 8.76
CA PRO A 375 18.28 9.65 8.71
C PRO A 375 18.14 8.94 10.09
N PRO A 376 16.94 8.86 10.67
CA PRO A 376 16.76 8.31 12.02
C PRO A 376 16.92 6.78 12.10
N PHE A 377 16.92 6.09 10.97
CA PHE A 377 17.18 4.65 10.88
C PHE A 377 17.84 4.31 9.54
N ARG A 378 18.44 3.11 9.46
CA ARG A 378 19.16 2.65 8.27
C ARG A 378 18.21 1.97 7.27
N VAL A 379 18.27 2.38 6.01
CA VAL A 379 17.68 1.68 4.86
C VAL A 379 18.82 1.11 4.03
N ALA A 380 18.99 -0.21 4.02
CA ALA A 380 20.10 -0.86 3.33
C ALA A 380 19.75 -2.29 2.88
N PRO A 381 20.31 -2.77 1.76
CA PRO A 381 21.17 -2.03 0.83
C PRO A 381 20.36 -1.00 0.03
N LEU A 382 21.01 0.06 -0.43
CA LEU A 382 20.37 1.16 -1.13
C LEU A 382 21.38 1.79 -2.08
N ASP A 383 21.05 1.82 -3.36
CA ASP A 383 21.73 2.63 -4.36
C ASP A 383 20.96 3.95 -4.50
N LEU A 384 21.45 4.98 -3.80
CA LEU A 384 20.77 6.26 -3.68
C LEU A 384 21.03 7.11 -4.94
N LEU A 385 19.95 7.48 -5.62
CA LEU A 385 20.01 8.38 -6.77
C LEU A 385 19.93 9.85 -6.31
N PRO A 386 20.61 10.78 -6.98
CA PRO A 386 20.25 12.20 -6.88
C PRO A 386 18.82 12.40 -7.41
N ALA A 387 18.08 13.36 -6.84
CA ALA A 387 16.66 13.56 -7.17
C ALA A 387 16.43 13.89 -8.65
N GLU A 388 17.37 14.58 -9.29
CA GLU A 388 17.36 14.94 -10.70
C GLU A 388 17.42 13.71 -11.63
N ALA A 389 17.97 12.59 -11.16
CA ALA A 389 18.04 11.34 -11.94
C ALA A 389 16.81 10.43 -11.76
N VAL A 390 15.96 10.71 -10.75
CA VAL A 390 14.84 9.84 -10.38
C VAL A 390 13.81 9.73 -11.48
N GLU A 391 13.41 10.85 -12.08
CA GLU A 391 12.39 10.85 -13.13
C GLU A 391 12.78 9.92 -14.29
N ALA A 392 13.98 10.12 -14.85
CA ALA A 392 14.48 9.32 -15.97
C ALA A 392 14.62 7.84 -15.58
N HIS A 393 15.14 7.56 -14.39
CA HIS A 393 15.32 6.19 -13.91
C HIS A 393 13.97 5.48 -13.74
N VAL A 394 13.01 6.09 -13.05
CA VAL A 394 11.73 5.46 -12.72
C VAL A 394 10.89 5.22 -13.97
N LEU A 395 10.82 6.18 -14.90
CA LEU A 395 10.06 6.01 -16.15
C LEU A 395 10.64 4.91 -17.06
N ALA A 396 11.95 4.66 -16.99
CA ALA A 396 12.60 3.61 -17.74
C ALA A 396 12.39 2.23 -17.10
N HIS A 397 12.58 2.12 -15.79
CA HIS A 397 12.77 0.83 -15.12
C HIS A 397 11.58 0.36 -14.28
N ALA A 398 10.76 1.24 -13.71
CA ALA A 398 9.69 0.81 -12.80
C ALA A 398 8.47 0.22 -13.53
N GLY A 399 7.66 -0.56 -12.82
CA GLY A 399 6.49 -1.29 -13.30
C GLY A 399 6.81 -2.74 -13.70
N ALA A 400 5.79 -3.49 -14.08
CA ALA A 400 5.91 -4.84 -14.62
C ALA A 400 6.47 -4.82 -16.04
N ILE A 401 7.80 -4.68 -16.14
CA ILE A 401 8.54 -4.59 -17.41
C ILE A 401 8.89 -5.94 -18.04
N LEU A 402 8.83 -7.03 -17.25
CA LEU A 402 9.05 -8.39 -17.72
C LEU A 402 7.74 -9.20 -17.66
N PRO A 403 7.50 -10.10 -18.62
CA PRO A 403 8.29 -10.33 -19.85
C PRO A 403 8.24 -9.14 -20.84
N ARG A 404 7.26 -8.25 -20.68
CA ARG A 404 7.14 -7.00 -21.45
C ARG A 404 6.35 -5.96 -20.64
N ARG A 405 6.63 -4.67 -20.83
CA ARG A 405 5.73 -3.58 -20.40
C ARG A 405 4.44 -3.59 -21.26
N ASP A 406 3.27 -3.36 -20.66
CA ASP A 406 2.01 -3.31 -21.43
C ASP A 406 1.62 -1.90 -21.89
N ALA A 407 0.58 -1.86 -22.73
CA ALA A 407 0.05 -0.64 -23.30
C ALA A 407 -0.49 0.36 -22.25
N ILE A 408 -0.91 -0.13 -21.07
CA ILE A 408 -1.41 0.71 -19.99
C ILE A 408 -0.23 1.45 -19.34
N ASP A 409 0.82 0.73 -18.95
CA ASP A 409 2.03 1.34 -18.39
C ASP A 409 2.71 2.26 -19.40
N GLU A 410 2.75 1.86 -20.68
CA GLU A 410 3.27 2.71 -21.75
C GLU A 410 2.43 4.00 -21.92
N ARG A 411 1.09 3.91 -21.80
CA ARG A 411 0.22 5.10 -21.80
C ARG A 411 0.55 6.01 -20.63
N LEU A 412 0.73 5.47 -19.42
CA LEU A 412 1.04 6.25 -18.22
C LEU A 412 2.37 7.01 -18.38
N VAL A 413 3.40 6.39 -18.98
CA VAL A 413 4.68 7.05 -19.29
C VAL A 413 4.52 8.13 -20.36
N ARG A 414 3.75 7.86 -21.44
CA ARG A 414 3.46 8.88 -22.46
C ARG A 414 2.71 10.08 -21.90
N GLN A 415 1.71 9.84 -21.06
CA GLN A 415 0.92 10.88 -20.41
C GLN A 415 1.76 11.72 -19.46
N TYR A 416 2.67 11.10 -18.71
CA TYR A 416 3.65 11.81 -17.89
C TYR A 416 4.48 12.80 -18.72
N ARG A 417 5.09 12.32 -19.81
CA ARG A 417 5.93 13.18 -20.67
C ARG A 417 5.14 14.30 -21.34
N ALA A 418 3.86 14.08 -21.61
CA ALA A 418 2.97 15.08 -22.18
C ALA A 418 2.39 16.04 -21.13
N GLY A 419 2.59 15.78 -19.83
CA GLY A 419 1.94 16.54 -18.75
C GLY A 419 0.42 16.42 -18.76
N THR A 420 -0.12 15.28 -19.19
CA THR A 420 -1.57 15.07 -19.36
C THR A 420 -2.09 13.98 -18.43
N GLY A 421 -3.39 14.02 -18.13
CA GLY A 421 -4.08 12.99 -17.35
C GLY A 421 -4.89 13.59 -16.21
N ARG A 422 -5.62 12.73 -15.50
CA ARG A 422 -6.54 13.12 -14.42
C ARG A 422 -6.79 11.93 -13.49
N VAL A 423 -7.36 12.19 -12.33
CA VAL A 423 -8.02 11.13 -11.54
C VAL A 423 -9.22 10.63 -12.35
N ILE A 424 -9.31 9.31 -12.54
CA ILE A 424 -10.38 8.65 -13.31
C ILE A 424 -11.44 8.07 -12.38
N HIS A 425 -12.63 7.81 -12.90
CA HIS A 425 -13.73 7.20 -12.14
C HIS A 425 -13.85 5.71 -12.39
N SER A 426 -13.50 5.26 -13.60
CA SER A 426 -13.49 3.85 -13.98
C SER A 426 -12.28 3.55 -14.86
N GLN A 427 -11.85 2.29 -14.91
CA GLN A 427 -10.88 1.85 -15.92
C GLN A 427 -11.35 2.12 -17.36
N ASP A 428 -12.67 2.17 -17.59
CA ASP A 428 -13.25 2.43 -18.92
C ASP A 428 -12.97 3.85 -19.42
N ASP A 429 -12.72 4.82 -18.51
CA ASP A 429 -12.36 6.20 -18.87
C ASP A 429 -11.04 6.28 -19.66
N VAL A 430 -10.24 5.22 -19.62
CA VAL A 430 -8.92 5.10 -20.24
C VAL A 430 -8.78 3.85 -21.13
N GLY A 431 -9.91 3.26 -21.52
CA GLY A 431 -9.98 2.14 -22.47
C GLY A 431 -10.07 0.74 -21.85
N GLY A 432 -10.06 0.63 -20.53
CA GLY A 432 -10.27 -0.65 -19.82
C GLY A 432 -9.16 -1.67 -20.00
N TYR A 433 -9.46 -2.93 -19.67
CA TYR A 433 -8.54 -4.05 -19.86
C TYR A 433 -8.26 -4.30 -21.34
N ALA A 434 -7.04 -4.76 -21.64
CA ALA A 434 -6.75 -5.25 -22.98
C ALA A 434 -7.74 -6.37 -23.36
N PRO A 435 -8.29 -6.38 -24.58
CA PRO A 435 -9.17 -7.45 -25.02
C PRO A 435 -8.44 -8.80 -24.92
N PRO A 436 -9.15 -9.89 -24.59
CA PRO A 436 -8.54 -11.21 -24.54
C PRO A 436 -7.88 -11.52 -25.89
N ALA A 437 -6.67 -12.07 -25.86
CA ALA A 437 -6.01 -12.52 -27.08
C ALA A 437 -6.97 -13.49 -27.79
N LEU A 438 -7.28 -13.21 -29.06
CA LEU A 438 -8.07 -14.13 -29.88
C LEU A 438 -7.36 -15.49 -29.87
N PRO A 439 -8.09 -16.60 -29.67
CA PRO A 439 -7.49 -17.93 -29.77
C PRO A 439 -6.84 -18.04 -31.15
N ARG A 440 -5.54 -18.35 -31.17
CA ARG A 440 -4.81 -18.66 -32.40
C ARG A 440 -5.24 -20.00 -32.96
#